data_AF-A0A1S8A6Z8-F1
#
_entry.id   AF-A0A1S8A6Z8-F1
#
_cell.length_a   1.000
_cell.length_b   1.000
_cell.length_c   1.000
_cell.angle_alpha   90.00
_cell.angle_beta   90.00
_cell.angle_gamma   90.00
#
_symmetry.space_group_name_H-M   'P 1'
#
loop_
_entity.id
_entity.type
_entity.pdbx_description
1 polymer ?
#
loop_
_entity_poly.entity_id
_entity_poly.type
_entity_poly.pdbx_seq_one_letter_code
_entity_poly.pdbx_strand_id
1 'polypeptide(L)'
;MTPSEAELYKDLPVLFHVEEGFFMEPSAETHELKICDEHPGYINPVYGRSSPDAGGDGTSEGERRVVIGFKPFARRQIPLKSEERIRALLRDTMPHLAARSFSLARICWDADTVDRLPLIDWYTASGNGRDDVSDRRDADGDGGSVEGGGRLLLAVGGSGHCFKTMPAMGQVVLELLEGRIDDRTRRAFRWRPEIAQGRDWWDVQGRWGARGEVMDFNKVQGWTGIGED
;
A
#
# COMPACT_ATOMS: atom_id res chain seq x y z
N MET A 1 -21.70 17.78 -3.26
CA MET A 1 -22.48 18.71 -2.39
C MET A 1 -22.98 19.84 -3.26
N THR A 2 -24.02 20.58 -2.85
CA THR A 2 -24.35 21.80 -3.60
C THR A 2 -23.22 22.83 -3.39
N PRO A 3 -23.02 23.81 -4.30
CA PRO A 3 -21.99 24.83 -4.10
C PRO A 3 -22.16 25.58 -2.76
N SER A 4 -23.39 25.93 -2.38
CA SER A 4 -23.69 26.61 -1.12
C SER A 4 -23.41 25.76 0.11
N GLU A 5 -23.61 24.45 0.03
CA GLU A 5 -23.30 23.53 1.11
C GLU A 5 -21.80 23.30 1.22
N ALA A 6 -21.09 23.16 0.09
CA ALA A 6 -19.64 22.96 0.06
C ALA A 6 -18.86 24.13 0.68
N GLU A 7 -19.36 25.36 0.53
CA GLU A 7 -18.74 26.55 1.15
C GLU A 7 -18.69 26.47 2.68
N LEU A 8 -19.64 25.77 3.32
CA LEU A 8 -19.64 25.55 4.77
C LEU A 8 -18.48 24.66 5.25
N TYR A 9 -17.83 23.96 4.31
CA TYR A 9 -16.78 22.98 4.56
C TYR A 9 -15.39 23.43 4.07
N LYS A 10 -15.27 24.69 3.67
CA LYS A 10 -14.01 25.26 3.18
C LYS A 10 -13.02 25.46 4.33
N ASP A 11 -11.74 25.25 4.02
CA ASP A 11 -10.61 25.39 4.95
C ASP A 11 -10.74 24.47 6.18
N LEU A 12 -11.48 23.36 6.04
CA LEU A 12 -11.61 22.38 7.11
C LEU A 12 -10.28 21.66 7.35
N PRO A 13 -9.87 21.50 8.61
CA PRO A 13 -8.77 20.60 8.91
C PRO A 13 -9.14 19.17 8.51
N VAL A 14 -8.12 18.38 8.16
CA VAL A 14 -8.29 16.94 8.02
C VAL A 14 -8.70 16.38 9.38
N LEU A 15 -9.90 15.82 9.48
CA LEU A 15 -10.30 15.01 10.62
C LEU A 15 -9.83 13.59 10.36
N PHE A 16 -8.99 13.04 11.23
CA PHE A 16 -8.50 11.68 11.14
C PHE A 16 -8.67 10.95 12.48
N HIS A 17 -9.44 9.87 12.45
CA HIS A 17 -9.57 8.91 13.52
C HIS A 17 -8.91 7.60 13.12
N VAL A 18 -7.88 7.18 13.86
CA VAL A 18 -6.98 6.07 13.46
C VAL A 18 -7.68 4.71 13.38
N GLU A 19 -8.85 4.53 13.99
CA GLU A 19 -9.61 3.27 13.93
C GLU A 19 -10.85 3.34 13.04
N GLU A 20 -11.22 4.51 12.53
CA GLU A 20 -12.49 4.69 11.80
C GLU A 20 -12.28 5.24 10.40
N GLY A 21 -11.42 6.25 10.23
CA GLY A 21 -11.22 6.90 8.94
C GLY A 21 -10.91 8.38 9.01
N PHE A 22 -10.88 8.99 7.84
CA PHE A 22 -10.72 10.43 7.69
C PHE A 22 -11.56 10.98 6.54
N PHE A 23 -11.74 12.28 6.55
CA PHE A 23 -12.23 13.02 5.39
C PHE A 23 -11.41 14.30 5.19
N MET A 24 -11.45 14.81 3.97
CA MET A 24 -10.91 16.11 3.60
C MET A 24 -12.05 17.01 3.12
N GLU A 25 -11.82 18.31 3.14
CA GLU A 25 -12.77 19.28 2.58
C GLU A 25 -13.20 18.93 1.14
N PRO A 26 -14.40 19.36 0.71
CA PRO A 26 -14.86 19.13 -0.64
C PRO A 26 -13.90 19.73 -1.69
N SER A 27 -13.75 19.03 -2.82
CA SER A 27 -13.02 19.58 -3.96
C SER A 27 -13.61 20.92 -4.41
N ALA A 28 -12.75 21.91 -4.66
CA ALA A 28 -13.15 23.20 -5.20
C ALA A 28 -13.75 23.12 -6.63
N GLU A 29 -13.49 22.05 -7.37
CA GLU A 29 -13.97 21.88 -8.75
C GLU A 29 -15.27 21.09 -8.82
N THR A 30 -15.37 20.00 -8.06
CA THR A 30 -16.47 19.04 -8.15
C THR A 30 -17.43 19.09 -6.97
N HIS A 31 -17.03 19.74 -5.87
CA HIS A 31 -17.74 19.74 -4.59
C HIS A 31 -17.98 18.33 -4.01
N GLU A 32 -17.12 17.37 -4.38
CA GLU A 32 -17.11 16.02 -3.82
C GLU A 32 -16.29 15.98 -2.52
N LEU A 33 -16.89 15.48 -1.44
CA LEU A 33 -16.24 15.26 -0.15
C LEU A 33 -15.63 13.85 -0.13
N LYS A 34 -14.30 13.74 -0.06
CA LYS A 34 -13.62 12.44 -0.04
C LYS A 34 -13.52 11.92 1.38
N ILE A 35 -13.93 10.66 1.57
CA ILE A 35 -13.87 9.94 2.84
C ILE A 35 -13.13 8.62 2.63
N CYS A 36 -12.34 8.21 3.60
CA CYS A 36 -11.69 6.91 3.64
C CYS A 36 -12.03 6.23 4.97
N ASP A 37 -12.47 4.97 4.94
CA ASP A 37 -12.51 4.13 6.14
C ASP A 37 -11.11 3.62 6.46
N GLU A 38 -10.65 3.81 7.70
CA GLU A 38 -9.34 3.32 8.13
C GLU A 38 -9.43 1.83 8.48
N HIS A 39 -8.45 1.06 7.99
CA HIS A 39 -8.30 -0.36 8.25
C HIS A 39 -6.89 -0.83 7.84
N PRO A 40 -6.40 -2.00 8.32
CA PRO A 40 -5.08 -2.50 7.96
C PRO A 40 -4.81 -2.74 6.47
N GLY A 41 -5.85 -2.87 5.66
CA GLY A 41 -5.75 -2.94 4.20
C GLY A 41 -6.40 -4.19 3.63
N TYR A 42 -6.53 -4.21 2.31
CA TYR A 42 -6.89 -5.42 1.56
C TYR A 42 -5.71 -5.85 0.70
N ILE A 43 -5.43 -7.15 0.70
CA ILE A 43 -4.53 -7.81 -0.24
C ILE A 43 -5.34 -8.63 -1.25
N ASN A 44 -4.75 -8.93 -2.41
CA ASN A 44 -5.31 -9.86 -3.39
C ASN A 44 -4.35 -11.04 -3.62
N PRO A 45 -4.23 -11.95 -2.64
CA PRO A 45 -3.35 -13.11 -2.74
C PRO A 45 -3.76 -14.02 -3.89
N VAL A 46 -2.76 -14.50 -4.61
CA VAL A 46 -2.88 -15.64 -5.53
C VAL A 46 -2.46 -16.87 -4.75
N TYR A 47 -3.37 -17.84 -4.66
CA TYR A 47 -3.14 -19.08 -3.93
C TYR A 47 -2.66 -20.18 -4.86
N GLY A 48 -1.55 -20.83 -4.49
CA GLY A 48 -1.05 -22.06 -5.10
C GLY A 48 -1.37 -23.29 -4.26
N ARG A 49 -1.20 -24.48 -4.85
CA ARG A 49 -1.19 -25.74 -4.09
C ARG A 49 0.15 -25.89 -3.39
N SER A 50 0.14 -26.25 -2.10
CA SER A 50 1.35 -26.74 -1.43
C SER A 50 1.72 -28.12 -1.99
N SER A 51 2.99 -28.35 -2.34
CA SER A 51 3.46 -29.71 -2.65
C SER A 51 3.40 -30.58 -1.39
N PRO A 52 2.94 -31.83 -1.46
CA PRO A 52 2.87 -32.72 -0.31
C PRO A 52 4.25 -33.34 -0.03
N ASP A 53 5.24 -32.55 0.36
CA ASP A 53 6.56 -33.07 0.76
C ASP A 53 7.05 -32.40 2.04
N ALA A 54 6.52 -32.88 3.18
CA ALA A 54 7.19 -32.89 4.48
C ALA A 54 6.43 -33.82 5.45
N GLY A 55 6.67 -35.13 5.35
CA GLY A 55 6.61 -36.10 6.48
C GLY A 55 5.47 -36.01 7.51
N GLY A 56 4.23 -35.71 7.10
CA GLY A 56 3.08 -35.62 8.00
C GLY A 56 2.19 -36.85 7.93
N ASP A 57 1.98 -37.49 9.08
CA ASP A 57 1.04 -38.59 9.30
C ASP A 57 -0.38 -38.21 8.88
N GLY A 58 -0.84 -38.75 7.73
CA GLY A 58 -2.12 -39.45 7.61
C GLY A 58 -3.45 -38.77 7.96
N THR A 59 -3.51 -37.53 8.41
CA THR A 59 -4.78 -36.89 8.80
C THR A 59 -5.25 -35.90 7.73
N SER A 60 -6.37 -36.25 7.12
CA SER A 60 -7.13 -35.43 6.17
C SER A 60 -7.59 -34.11 6.78
N GLU A 61 -6.85 -33.03 6.56
CA GLU A 61 -7.34 -31.66 6.65
C GLU A 61 -6.99 -30.92 5.35
N GLY A 62 -7.96 -30.17 4.82
CA GLY A 62 -8.02 -29.73 3.41
C GLY A 62 -6.77 -29.06 2.84
N GLU A 63 -6.59 -29.18 1.51
CA GLU A 63 -5.47 -28.61 0.74
C GLU A 63 -5.00 -27.27 1.31
N ARG A 64 -3.82 -27.27 1.96
CA ARG A 64 -3.23 -26.07 2.56
C ARG A 64 -2.79 -25.15 1.41
N ARG A 65 -3.61 -24.17 1.09
CA ARG A 65 -3.29 -23.18 0.06
C ARG A 65 -2.21 -22.23 0.57
N VAL A 66 -1.14 -22.07 -0.20
CA VAL A 66 -0.04 -21.15 0.11
C VAL A 66 -0.15 -19.92 -0.78
N VAL A 67 0.16 -18.74 -0.22
CA VAL A 67 0.22 -17.51 -1.01
C VAL A 67 1.48 -17.54 -1.87
N ILE A 68 1.31 -17.52 -3.19
CA ILE A 68 2.43 -17.55 -4.16
C ILE A 68 2.67 -16.19 -4.83
N GLY A 69 1.85 -15.20 -4.52
CA GLY A 69 1.99 -13.84 -5.03
C GLY A 69 0.75 -12.99 -4.77
N PHE A 70 0.76 -11.78 -5.30
CA PHE A 70 -0.33 -10.81 -5.17
C PHE A 70 -0.60 -10.17 -6.53
N LYS A 71 -1.87 -9.93 -6.84
CA LYS A 71 -2.26 -9.32 -8.12
C LYS A 71 -3.16 -8.10 -7.92
N PRO A 72 -2.64 -6.87 -8.04
CA PRO A 72 -3.48 -5.69 -8.05
C PRO A 72 -4.51 -5.74 -9.19
N PHE A 73 -5.67 -5.14 -8.98
CA PHE A 73 -6.68 -4.93 -10.01
C PHE A 73 -7.33 -3.55 -9.85
N ALA A 74 -7.82 -2.99 -10.94
CA ALA A 74 -8.58 -1.75 -10.92
C ALA A 74 -10.06 -2.04 -10.69
N ARG A 75 -10.70 -1.29 -9.79
CA ARG A 75 -12.15 -1.34 -9.60
C ARG A 75 -12.66 0.02 -9.09
N ARG A 76 -13.68 0.55 -9.76
CA ARG A 76 -14.41 1.78 -9.40
C ARG A 76 -15.63 1.48 -8.54
N GLN A 77 -15.43 0.62 -7.55
CA GLN A 77 -16.38 0.26 -6.50
C GLN A 77 -15.56 -0.08 -5.25
N ILE A 78 -16.18 -0.08 -4.08
CA ILE A 78 -15.58 -0.55 -2.82
C ILE A 78 -16.38 -1.74 -2.27
N PRO A 79 -15.81 -2.56 -1.38
CA PRO A 79 -16.57 -3.58 -0.67
C PRO A 79 -17.73 -2.95 0.11
N LEU A 80 -18.88 -3.64 0.18
CA LEU A 80 -20.03 -3.15 0.97
C LEU A 80 -19.68 -2.89 2.44
N LYS A 81 -18.75 -3.68 3.00
CA LYS A 81 -18.23 -3.47 4.36
C LYS A 81 -17.42 -2.18 4.52
N SER A 82 -16.77 -1.70 3.47
CA SER A 82 -16.12 -0.38 3.48
C SER A 82 -17.15 0.75 3.45
N GLU A 83 -18.21 0.63 2.63
CA GLU A 83 -19.33 1.57 2.66
C GLU A 83 -19.98 1.64 4.06
N GLU A 84 -20.27 0.49 4.69
CA GLU A 84 -20.83 0.43 6.04
C GLU A 84 -19.99 1.22 7.06
N ARG A 85 -18.65 1.10 6.98
CA ARG A 85 -17.70 1.82 7.86
C ARG A 85 -17.62 3.31 7.55
N ILE A 86 -17.57 3.70 6.28
CA ILE A 86 -17.64 5.12 5.88
C ILE A 86 -18.92 5.75 6.43
N ARG A 87 -20.06 5.05 6.32
CA ARG A 87 -21.34 5.53 6.87
C ARG A 87 -21.35 5.58 8.40
N ALA A 88 -20.58 4.72 9.08
CA ALA A 88 -20.41 4.78 10.53
C ALA A 88 -19.65 6.05 10.94
N LEU A 89 -18.47 6.28 10.36
CA LEU A 89 -17.71 7.51 10.57
C LEU A 89 -18.56 8.77 10.33
N LEU A 90 -19.36 8.77 9.26
CA LEU A 90 -20.28 9.88 8.97
C LEU A 90 -21.38 10.04 10.02
N ARG A 91 -21.92 8.96 10.61
CA ARG A 91 -22.90 9.09 11.68
C ARG A 91 -22.30 9.76 12.91
N ASP A 92 -21.04 9.48 13.22
CA ASP A 92 -20.36 10.02 14.40
C ASP A 92 -19.85 11.45 14.21
N THR A 93 -19.58 11.86 12.96
CA THR A 93 -18.95 13.16 12.66
C THR A 93 -19.85 14.14 11.89
N MET A 94 -20.62 13.66 10.90
CA MET A 94 -21.43 14.47 9.98
C MET A 94 -22.76 13.76 9.65
N PRO A 95 -23.64 13.54 10.66
CA PRO A 95 -24.78 12.62 10.53
C PRO A 95 -25.77 12.99 9.43
N HIS A 96 -25.92 14.28 9.11
CA HIS A 96 -26.75 14.78 8.02
C HIS A 96 -26.26 14.38 6.62
N LEU A 97 -25.03 13.87 6.50
CA LEU A 97 -24.47 13.33 5.25
C LEU A 97 -24.49 11.79 5.21
N ALA A 98 -24.70 11.11 6.34
CA ALA A 98 -24.48 9.66 6.47
C ALA A 98 -25.35 8.78 5.55
N ALA A 99 -26.53 9.27 5.15
CA ALA A 99 -27.45 8.56 4.27
C ALA A 99 -27.32 8.96 2.78
N ARG A 100 -26.43 9.90 2.43
CA ARG A 100 -26.29 10.34 1.04
C ARG A 100 -25.69 9.24 0.17
N SER A 101 -26.10 9.20 -1.09
CA SER A 101 -25.49 8.35 -2.11
C SER A 101 -24.06 8.78 -2.39
N PHE A 102 -23.15 7.83 -2.58
CA PHE A 102 -21.80 8.13 -3.05
C PHE A 102 -21.86 8.45 -4.55
N SER A 103 -21.21 9.54 -4.97
CA SER A 103 -21.04 9.87 -6.39
C SER A 103 -19.94 9.03 -7.05
N LEU A 104 -18.96 8.59 -6.27
CA LEU A 104 -17.82 7.81 -6.71
C LEU A 104 -17.26 6.97 -5.56
N ALA A 105 -16.82 5.75 -5.86
CA ALA A 105 -15.97 4.96 -4.98
C ALA A 105 -14.92 4.20 -5.79
N ARG A 106 -13.76 3.92 -5.21
CA ARG A 106 -12.73 3.06 -5.82
C ARG A 106 -11.82 2.46 -4.77
N ILE A 107 -11.18 1.35 -5.13
CA ILE A 107 -10.00 0.89 -4.41
C ILE A 107 -8.75 1.66 -4.85
N CYS A 108 -7.76 1.72 -3.97
CA CYS A 108 -6.46 2.36 -4.22
C CYS A 108 -5.36 1.41 -3.73
N TRP A 109 -4.34 1.20 -4.57
CA TRP A 109 -3.23 0.30 -4.27
C TRP A 109 -1.98 1.09 -3.92
N ASP A 110 -1.23 0.56 -2.96
CA ASP A 110 0.16 0.90 -2.64
C ASP A 110 0.88 -0.41 -2.26
N ALA A 111 2.18 -0.37 -2.00
CA ALA A 111 2.97 -1.51 -1.56
C ALA A 111 3.75 -1.16 -0.29
N ASP A 112 3.54 -1.98 0.75
CA ASP A 112 4.28 -1.88 2.02
C ASP A 112 5.61 -2.66 1.95
N THR A 113 6.69 -2.01 2.35
CA THR A 113 7.89 -2.70 2.87
C THR A 113 7.61 -3.17 4.30
N VAL A 114 8.45 -4.07 4.84
CA VAL A 114 8.24 -4.63 6.20
C VAL A 114 8.27 -3.53 7.27
N ASP A 115 9.20 -2.59 7.16
CA ASP A 115 9.38 -1.47 8.07
C ASP A 115 8.58 -0.21 7.69
N ARG A 116 7.78 -0.30 6.60
CA ARG A 116 7.04 0.81 6.00
C ARG A 116 7.90 2.01 5.59
N LEU A 117 9.21 1.85 5.43
CA LEU A 117 10.08 2.85 4.83
C LEU A 117 10.18 2.63 3.32
N PRO A 118 10.34 3.69 2.50
CA PRO A 118 10.64 3.54 1.07
C PRO A 118 11.79 2.57 0.77
N LEU A 119 11.77 1.99 -0.42
CA LEU A 119 12.88 1.25 -1.00
C LEU A 119 13.39 2.03 -2.22
N ILE A 120 14.53 2.71 -2.02
CA ILE A 120 15.19 3.55 -3.02
C ILE A 120 16.65 3.14 -3.04
N ASP A 121 17.01 2.22 -3.92
CA ASP A 121 18.37 1.71 -4.04
C ASP A 121 18.61 1.02 -5.38
N TRP A 122 19.88 0.76 -5.68
CA TRP A 122 20.29 -0.08 -6.78
C TRP A 122 20.09 -1.56 -6.45
N TYR A 123 19.45 -2.27 -7.36
CA TYR A 123 19.49 -3.73 -7.44
C TYR A 123 20.53 -4.15 -8.48
N THR A 124 21.44 -5.04 -8.09
CA THR A 124 22.43 -5.64 -8.96
C THR A 124 22.18 -7.14 -9.07
N ALA A 125 21.88 -7.61 -10.28
CA ALA A 125 21.83 -9.03 -10.55
C ALA A 125 23.25 -9.52 -10.87
N SER A 126 23.77 -10.46 -10.09
CA SER A 126 24.91 -11.28 -10.54
C SER A 126 24.47 -12.11 -11.76
N GLY A 127 25.37 -12.36 -12.73
CA GLY A 127 25.09 -13.08 -13.99
C GLY A 127 24.57 -14.53 -13.84
N ASN A 128 24.44 -15.00 -12.61
CA ASN A 128 24.02 -16.30 -12.14
C ASN A 128 22.83 -16.24 -11.16
N GLY A 129 22.27 -15.04 -10.90
CA GLY A 129 21.00 -14.83 -10.18
C GLY A 129 20.98 -15.22 -8.70
N ARG A 130 22.15 -15.38 -8.06
CA ARG A 130 22.28 -15.93 -6.70
C ARG A 130 22.94 -14.99 -5.69
N ASP A 131 23.66 -13.97 -6.15
CA ASP A 131 24.37 -13.05 -5.27
C ASP A 131 23.71 -11.67 -5.32
N ASP A 132 23.22 -11.22 -4.16
CA ASP A 132 22.85 -9.83 -3.87
C ASP A 132 24.13 -9.03 -3.67
N VAL A 133 24.38 -8.06 -4.55
CA VAL A 133 25.62 -7.26 -4.57
C VAL A 133 25.38 -5.80 -4.18
N SER A 134 24.21 -5.48 -3.61
CA SER A 134 23.87 -4.15 -3.07
C SER A 134 24.83 -3.66 -1.98
N ASP A 135 25.51 -4.58 -1.27
CA ASP A 135 26.53 -4.29 -0.26
C ASP A 135 27.88 -3.82 -0.85
N ARG A 136 28.06 -3.87 -2.18
CA ARG A 136 29.27 -3.33 -2.81
C ARG A 136 29.23 -1.82 -2.77
N ARG A 137 30.03 -1.26 -1.87
CA ARG A 137 30.35 0.18 -1.72
C ARG A 137 30.89 0.84 -2.99
N ASP A 138 31.08 0.10 -4.07
CA ASP A 138 31.60 0.56 -5.37
C ASP A 138 30.58 1.40 -6.17
N ALA A 139 29.53 1.91 -5.53
CA ALA A 139 28.76 3.04 -6.05
C ALA A 139 29.52 4.37 -5.93
N ASP A 140 30.72 4.36 -5.35
CA ASP A 140 31.70 5.46 -5.41
C ASP A 140 32.31 5.56 -6.81
N GLY A 141 31.53 6.02 -7.79
CA GLY A 141 31.98 6.76 -8.99
C GLY A 141 32.96 6.10 -9.98
N ASP A 142 33.64 5.02 -9.65
CA ASP A 142 34.59 4.32 -10.50
C ASP A 142 34.00 2.97 -10.86
N GLY A 143 33.16 2.98 -11.90
CA GLY A 143 33.36 2.13 -13.07
C GLY A 143 33.68 0.64 -12.91
N GLY A 144 33.43 0.01 -11.76
CA GLY A 144 33.50 -1.43 -11.56
C GLY A 144 32.32 -2.08 -12.27
N SER A 145 32.32 -2.05 -13.59
CA SER A 145 31.47 -2.87 -14.41
C SER A 145 31.75 -4.32 -14.03
N VAL A 146 30.80 -4.97 -13.36
CA VAL A 146 30.70 -6.42 -13.47
C VAL A 146 30.42 -6.64 -14.96
N GLU A 147 31.41 -7.10 -15.72
CA GLU A 147 31.24 -7.40 -17.14
C GLU A 147 30.01 -8.31 -17.29
N GLY A 148 28.96 -7.81 -17.94
CA GLY A 148 27.72 -8.54 -18.20
C GLY A 148 26.58 -8.39 -17.18
N GLY A 149 26.73 -7.61 -16.09
CA GLY A 149 25.67 -7.40 -15.08
C GLY A 149 24.91 -6.08 -15.24
N GLY A 150 23.59 -6.12 -15.46
CA GLY A 150 22.73 -4.93 -15.49
C GLY A 150 22.50 -4.33 -14.10
N ARG A 151 22.42 -2.99 -14.02
CA ARG A 151 22.01 -2.25 -12.81
C ARG A 151 20.58 -1.76 -12.97
N LEU A 152 19.72 -1.99 -11.98
CA LEU A 152 18.34 -1.51 -11.94
C LEU A 152 18.15 -0.62 -10.72
N LEU A 153 17.67 0.62 -10.90
CA LEU A 153 17.27 1.46 -9.78
C LEU A 153 15.84 1.12 -9.37
N LEU A 154 15.64 0.88 -8.08
CA LEU A 154 14.32 0.73 -7.48
C LEU A 154 13.94 2.05 -6.79
N ALA A 155 12.69 2.48 -6.96
CA ALA A 155 12.08 3.59 -6.21
C ALA A 155 10.62 3.22 -5.92
N VAL A 156 10.43 2.35 -4.94
CA VAL A 156 9.17 1.67 -4.63
C VAL A 156 8.88 1.69 -3.12
N GLY A 157 7.82 1.01 -2.66
CA GLY A 157 7.53 0.86 -1.24
C GLY A 157 6.90 2.10 -0.60
N GLY A 158 5.91 2.71 -1.26
CA GLY A 158 5.25 3.94 -0.80
C GLY A 158 4.61 3.82 0.59
N SER A 159 4.26 2.60 1.00
CA SER A 159 3.85 2.20 2.35
C SER A 159 2.70 3.03 2.97
N GLY A 160 1.85 3.59 2.12
CA GLY A 160 0.68 4.39 2.45
C GLY A 160 0.99 5.84 2.84
N HIS A 161 2.24 6.32 2.69
CA HIS A 161 2.60 7.65 3.19
C HIS A 161 3.49 8.49 2.27
N CYS A 162 3.84 8.01 1.08
CA CYS A 162 4.75 8.75 0.19
C CYS A 162 4.09 9.82 -0.70
N PHE A 163 2.75 9.90 -0.79
CA PHE A 163 2.11 10.95 -1.61
C PHE A 163 2.48 12.37 -1.13
N LYS A 164 2.51 12.60 0.18
CA LYS A 164 2.98 13.89 0.78
C LYS A 164 4.43 14.24 0.44
N THR A 165 5.25 13.25 0.05
CA THR A 165 6.66 13.45 -0.31
C THR A 165 6.87 13.69 -1.80
N MET A 166 5.81 13.69 -2.62
CA MET A 166 5.89 13.88 -4.08
C MET A 166 6.80 15.05 -4.51
N PRO A 167 6.77 16.25 -3.88
CA PRO A 167 7.63 17.36 -4.30
C PRO A 167 9.13 17.15 -4.06
N ALA A 168 9.51 16.26 -3.14
CA ALA A 168 10.89 16.09 -2.68
C ALA A 168 11.48 14.72 -3.02
N MET A 169 10.66 13.69 -3.22
CA MET A 169 11.14 12.32 -3.39
C MET A 169 12.04 12.16 -4.61
N GLY A 170 11.79 12.91 -5.68
CA GLY A 170 12.66 12.92 -6.86
C GLY A 170 14.09 13.42 -6.57
N GLN A 171 14.27 14.33 -5.60
CA GLN A 171 15.59 14.80 -5.19
C GLN A 171 16.36 13.69 -4.47
N VAL A 172 15.72 12.91 -3.60
CA VAL A 172 16.35 11.75 -2.93
C VAL A 172 16.82 10.73 -3.96
N VAL A 173 15.99 10.45 -4.97
CA VAL A 173 16.36 9.56 -6.08
C VAL A 173 17.55 10.11 -6.87
N LEU A 174 17.57 11.41 -7.17
CA LEU A 174 18.68 12.05 -7.88
C LEU A 174 19.98 12.04 -7.06
N GLU A 175 19.92 12.31 -5.76
CA GLU A 175 21.07 12.26 -4.88
C GLU A 175 21.66 10.85 -4.79
N LEU A 176 20.82 9.80 -4.82
CA LEU A 176 21.30 8.43 -4.93
C LEU A 176 21.99 8.18 -6.28
N LEU A 177 21.39 8.63 -7.40
CA LEU A 177 21.97 8.50 -8.74
C LEU A 177 23.35 9.17 -8.86
N GLU A 178 23.52 10.31 -8.20
CA GLU A 178 24.76 11.09 -8.24
C GLU A 178 25.76 10.71 -7.13
N GLY A 179 25.44 9.72 -6.30
CA GLY A 179 26.31 9.28 -5.19
C GLY A 179 26.40 10.29 -4.04
N ARG A 180 25.47 11.24 -3.95
CA ARG A 180 25.44 12.33 -2.97
C ARG A 180 24.43 12.15 -1.83
N ILE A 181 23.66 11.06 -1.85
CA ILE A 181 22.67 10.76 -0.80
C ILE A 181 23.36 10.60 0.56
N ASP A 182 22.76 11.18 1.60
CA ASP A 182 23.30 11.09 2.94
C ASP A 182 23.23 9.66 3.50
N ASP A 183 24.17 9.37 4.40
CA ASP A 183 24.35 8.09 5.05
C ASP A 183 23.11 7.53 5.76
N ARG A 184 22.33 8.40 6.41
CA ARG A 184 21.15 7.98 7.17
C ARG A 184 20.05 7.57 6.20
N THR A 185 19.78 8.40 5.19
CA THR A 185 18.75 8.12 4.17
C THR A 185 19.13 6.91 3.34
N ARG A 186 20.40 6.80 2.91
CA ARG A 186 20.91 5.61 2.20
C ARG A 186 20.65 4.34 3.01
N ARG A 187 21.06 4.31 4.28
CA ARG A 187 20.82 3.15 5.15
C ARG A 187 19.33 2.85 5.32
N ALA A 188 18.49 3.87 5.47
CA ALA A 188 17.05 3.68 5.68
C ALA A 188 16.34 3.12 4.44
N PHE A 189 16.73 3.55 3.23
CA PHE A 189 16.02 3.22 1.99
C PHE A 189 16.70 2.13 1.15
N ARG A 190 17.83 1.60 1.58
CA ARG A 190 18.59 0.54 0.88
C ARG A 190 17.75 -0.68 0.52
N TRP A 191 18.22 -1.43 -0.48
CA TRP A 191 17.80 -2.81 -0.70
C TRP A 191 18.10 -3.66 0.54
N ARG A 192 17.08 -4.35 1.06
CA ARG A 192 17.13 -5.01 2.38
C ARG A 192 16.28 -6.29 2.45
N PRO A 193 16.63 -7.35 1.71
CA PRO A 193 15.84 -8.58 1.67
C PRO A 193 15.87 -9.34 3.00
N GLU A 194 16.88 -9.11 3.85
CA GLU A 194 17.04 -9.74 5.16
C GLU A 194 15.85 -9.49 6.09
N ILE A 195 15.19 -8.33 6.00
CA ILE A 195 14.03 -8.02 6.84
C ILE A 195 12.72 -8.65 6.32
N ALA A 196 12.72 -9.19 5.09
CA ALA A 196 11.55 -9.78 4.45
C ALA A 196 11.55 -11.32 4.49
N GLN A 197 12.57 -11.95 5.07
CA GLN A 197 12.62 -13.39 5.23
C GLN A 197 11.50 -13.85 6.18
N GLY A 198 10.70 -14.82 5.74
CA GLY A 198 9.56 -15.31 6.53
C GLY A 198 8.46 -14.26 6.76
N ARG A 199 8.37 -13.23 5.90
CA ARG A 199 7.37 -12.15 6.02
C ARG A 199 5.97 -12.70 6.24
N ASP A 200 5.32 -12.24 7.30
CA ASP A 200 3.88 -12.42 7.50
C ASP A 200 3.11 -11.41 6.63
N TRP A 201 2.38 -11.92 5.65
CA TRP A 201 1.55 -11.10 4.76
C TRP A 201 0.28 -10.58 5.41
N TRP A 202 -0.05 -11.05 6.62
CA TRP A 202 -1.22 -10.66 7.40
C TRP A 202 -0.89 -9.71 8.56
N ASP A 203 0.37 -9.30 8.70
CA ASP A 203 0.78 -8.27 9.64
C ASP A 203 0.05 -6.96 9.34
N VAL A 204 -0.56 -6.35 10.36
CA VAL A 204 -1.30 -5.08 10.25
C VAL A 204 -0.38 -3.86 10.09
N GLN A 205 0.92 -4.03 10.33
CA GLN A 205 1.97 -3.02 10.14
C GLN A 205 1.64 -1.65 10.77
N GLY A 206 1.11 -1.69 12.01
CA GLY A 206 0.78 -0.51 12.80
C GLY A 206 -0.45 0.26 12.32
N ARG A 207 -1.31 -0.34 11.51
CA ARG A 207 -2.62 0.20 11.12
C ARG A 207 -3.73 -0.40 11.98
N TRP A 208 -4.81 0.35 12.13
CA TRP A 208 -5.96 0.01 12.97
C TRP A 208 -7.26 0.13 12.18
N GLY A 209 -8.37 -0.15 12.85
CA GLY A 209 -9.71 -0.06 12.26
C GLY A 209 -10.22 -1.36 11.65
N ALA A 210 -11.50 -1.35 11.28
CA ALA A 210 -12.28 -2.56 11.03
C ALA A 210 -12.15 -3.57 12.20
N ARG A 211 -11.68 -4.80 11.94
CA ARG A 211 -11.45 -5.82 12.99
C ARG A 211 -9.99 -5.93 13.41
N GLY A 212 -9.13 -4.98 13.03
CA GLY A 212 -7.69 -5.08 13.27
C GLY A 212 -7.02 -6.23 12.50
N GLU A 213 -7.49 -6.49 11.28
CA GLU A 213 -7.00 -7.58 10.42
C GLU A 213 -6.74 -7.08 9.00
N VAL A 214 -5.69 -7.60 8.36
CA VAL A 214 -5.52 -7.50 6.90
C VAL A 214 -6.58 -8.36 6.22
N MET A 215 -7.28 -7.79 5.22
CA MET A 215 -8.41 -8.43 4.54
C MET A 215 -8.01 -8.99 3.17
N ASP A 216 -8.79 -9.94 2.66
CA ASP A 216 -8.56 -10.61 1.37
C ASP A 216 -9.67 -10.27 0.38
N PHE A 217 -9.31 -9.68 -0.76
CA PHE A 217 -10.28 -9.38 -1.83
C PHE A 217 -10.99 -10.63 -2.38
N ASN A 218 -10.37 -11.82 -2.32
CA ASN A 218 -11.02 -13.09 -2.71
C ASN A 218 -12.19 -13.48 -1.79
N LYS A 219 -12.31 -12.87 -0.60
CA LYS A 219 -13.34 -13.17 0.40
C LYS A 219 -14.45 -12.11 0.46
N VAL A 220 -14.36 -11.04 -0.34
CA VAL A 220 -15.35 -9.97 -0.39
C VAL A 220 -16.68 -10.50 -0.94
N GLN A 221 -17.74 -10.38 -0.15
CA GLN A 221 -19.07 -10.92 -0.47
C GLN A 221 -19.89 -10.03 -1.40
N GLY A 222 -19.55 -8.74 -1.50
CA GLY A 222 -20.30 -7.78 -2.30
C GLY A 222 -19.56 -6.46 -2.46
N TRP A 223 -19.90 -5.76 -3.53
CA TRP A 223 -19.35 -4.47 -3.91
C TRP A 223 -20.48 -3.47 -4.04
N THR A 224 -20.17 -2.20 -3.89
CA THR A 224 -21.08 -1.11 -4.26
C THR A 224 -21.45 -1.19 -5.74
N GLY A 225 -22.65 -0.71 -6.09
CA GLY A 225 -23.15 -0.59 -7.47
C GLY A 225 -23.32 0.87 -7.90
N ILE A 226 -22.35 1.72 -7.58
CA ILE A 226 -22.45 3.17 -7.85
C ILE A 226 -22.36 3.41 -9.36
N GLY A 227 -23.37 4.08 -9.92
CA GLY A 227 -23.46 4.38 -11.35
C GLY A 227 -23.91 3.20 -12.22
N GLU A 228 -24.40 2.12 -11.63
CA GLU A 228 -25.04 1.00 -12.32
C GLU A 228 -26.56 1.19 -12.24
N ASP A 229 -27.10 1.97 -13.19
CA ASP A 229 -28.55 2.06 -13.51
C ASP A 229 -28.87 1.21 -14.75
#